data_AF-A0AAJ6G0U7-F1
#
_entry.id   AF-A0AAJ6G0U7-F1
#
_cell.length_a   1.000
_cell.length_b   1.000
_cell.length_c   1.000
_cell.angle_alpha   90.00
_cell.angle_beta   90.00
_cell.angle_gamma   90.00
#
_symmetry.space_group_name_H-M   'P 1'
#
loop_
_entity.id
_entity.type
_entity.pdbx_description
1 polymer ?
#
loop_
_entity_poly.entity_id
_entity_poly.type
_entity_poly.pdbx_seq_one_letter_code
_entity_poly.pdbx_strand_id
1 'polypeptide(L)'
;MPRQHIYMKQKTLDGIRNIVDKRKADGADANISSVGSELLDIGLRVVENLEKEKEGDDGLSLEERYKKQLLEEVTKSRQCIQVLFKMMFDLEEIKKDNRYNYREYIEDFKNRTQSILDEYFPDSD
;
A
#
# COMPACT_ATOMS: atom_id res chain seq x y z
N MET A 1 -29.09 27.96 9.67
CA MET A 1 -28.00 27.43 8.84
C MET A 1 -28.18 27.93 7.41
N PRO A 2 -27.11 28.31 6.70
CA PRO A 2 -27.18 28.65 5.28
C PRO A 2 -27.71 27.44 4.49
N ARG A 3 -28.59 27.69 3.51
CA ARG A 3 -29.14 26.62 2.66
C ARG A 3 -28.19 26.40 1.48
N GLN A 4 -27.71 25.17 1.33
CA GLN A 4 -26.88 24.77 0.21
C GLN A 4 -27.63 23.76 -0.67
N HIS A 5 -27.64 24.01 -1.98
CA HIS A 5 -28.12 23.05 -2.97
C HIS A 5 -26.93 22.26 -3.51
N ILE A 6 -26.95 20.94 -3.33
CA ILE A 6 -25.87 20.04 -3.73
C ILE A 6 -26.42 19.05 -4.76
N TYR A 7 -25.80 19.04 -5.94
CA TYR A 7 -26.10 18.05 -6.96
C TYR A 7 -25.23 16.81 -6.71
N MET A 8 -25.86 15.65 -6.59
CA MET A 8 -25.18 14.40 -6.25
C MET A 8 -25.64 13.28 -7.18
N LYS A 9 -24.79 12.26 -7.34
CA LYS A 9 -25.14 11.05 -8.10
C LYS A 9 -26.26 10.28 -7.39
N GLN A 10 -27.08 9.57 -8.16
CA GLN A 10 -28.21 8.80 -7.62
C GLN A 10 -27.80 7.85 -6.49
N LYS A 11 -26.67 7.13 -6.67
CA LYS A 11 -26.09 6.24 -5.65
C LYS A 11 -25.84 6.95 -4.30
N THR A 12 -25.36 8.19 -4.34
CA THR A 12 -25.09 8.98 -3.12
C THR A 12 -26.40 9.39 -2.45
N LEU A 13 -27.39 9.84 -3.22
CA LEU A 13 -28.71 10.19 -2.71
C LEU A 13 -29.40 8.99 -2.06
N ASP A 14 -29.35 7.83 -2.69
CA ASP A 14 -29.93 6.59 -2.16
C ASP A 14 -29.23 6.15 -0.87
N GLY A 15 -27.90 6.30 -0.80
CA GLY A 15 -27.13 6.08 0.43
C GLY A 15 -27.60 6.96 1.58
N ILE A 16 -27.81 8.27 1.34
CA ILE A 16 -28.33 9.20 2.36
C ILE A 16 -29.74 8.81 2.79
N ARG A 17 -30.62 8.45 1.84
CA ARG A 17 -31.98 7.99 2.15
C ARG A 17 -31.99 6.76 3.04
N ASN A 18 -31.16 5.76 2.75
CA ASN A 18 -31.03 4.57 3.57
C ASN A 18 -30.63 4.90 5.02
N ILE A 19 -29.73 5.87 5.22
CA ILE A 19 -29.33 6.31 6.57
C ILE A 19 -30.49 7.03 7.28
N VAL A 20 -31.21 7.89 6.56
CA VAL A 20 -32.41 8.57 7.09
C VAL A 20 -33.45 7.53 7.54
N ASP A 21 -33.74 6.55 6.68
CA ASP A 21 -34.74 5.52 6.97
C ASP A 21 -34.33 4.65 8.16
N LYS A 22 -33.03 4.30 8.27
CA LYS A 22 -32.50 3.59 9.42
C LYS A 22 -32.67 4.38 10.72
N ARG A 23 -32.32 5.67 10.73
CA ARG A 23 -32.47 6.53 11.92
C ARG A 23 -33.93 6.73 12.31
N LYS A 24 -34.84 6.84 11.34
CA LYS A 24 -36.29 6.88 11.59
C LYS A 24 -36.80 5.58 12.19
N ALA A 25 -36.30 4.43 11.70
CA ALA A 25 -36.64 3.13 12.27
C ALA A 25 -36.17 3.01 13.74
N ASP A 26 -35.04 3.64 14.08
CA ASP A 26 -34.53 3.74 15.46
C ASP A 26 -35.27 4.79 16.31
N GLY A 27 -36.32 5.43 15.78
CA GLY A 27 -37.15 6.42 16.48
C GLY A 27 -36.64 7.86 16.46
N ALA A 28 -35.59 8.17 15.68
CA ALA A 28 -35.05 9.51 15.55
C ALA A 28 -35.73 10.34 14.44
N ASP A 29 -35.91 11.64 14.67
CA ASP A 29 -36.39 12.58 13.65
C ASP A 29 -35.27 12.97 12.68
N ALA A 30 -35.02 12.10 11.70
CA ALA A 30 -33.98 12.29 10.68
C ALA A 30 -34.58 12.76 9.34
N ASN A 31 -33.89 13.67 8.65
CA ASN A 31 -34.23 14.10 7.30
C ASN A 31 -32.96 14.21 6.43
N ILE A 32 -33.16 14.30 5.11
CA ILE A 32 -32.03 14.33 4.15
C ILE A 32 -31.09 15.50 4.42
N SER A 33 -31.61 16.65 4.81
CA SER A 33 -30.80 17.84 5.10
C SER A 33 -29.98 17.67 6.38
N SER A 34 -30.56 17.11 7.46
CA SER A 34 -29.84 16.91 8.71
C SER A 34 -28.74 15.86 8.57
N VAL A 35 -29.05 14.73 7.93
CA VAL A 35 -28.05 13.68 7.64
C VAL A 35 -27.01 14.17 6.64
N GLY A 36 -27.43 14.93 5.61
CA GLY A 36 -26.52 15.50 4.62
C GLY A 36 -25.51 16.48 5.23
N SER A 37 -25.96 17.39 6.10
CA SER A 37 -25.07 18.30 6.83
C SER A 37 -24.07 17.56 7.71
N GLU A 38 -24.53 16.54 8.45
CA GLU A 38 -23.63 15.74 9.30
C GLU A 38 -22.57 15.00 8.48
N LEU A 39 -22.95 14.41 7.34
CA LEU A 39 -22.01 13.73 6.46
C LEU A 39 -20.98 14.69 5.86
N LEU A 40 -21.36 15.95 5.58
CA LEU A 40 -20.42 16.97 5.13
C LEU A 40 -19.43 17.35 6.23
N ASP A 41 -19.89 17.54 7.46
CA ASP A 41 -19.02 17.85 8.61
C ASP A 41 -18.03 16.72 8.87
N ILE A 42 -18.48 15.46 8.82
CA ILE A 42 -17.61 14.28 8.93
C ILE A 42 -16.61 14.25 7.78
N GLY A 43 -17.09 14.46 6.54
CA GLY A 43 -16.25 14.47 5.35
C GLY A 43 -15.13 15.51 5.42
N LEU A 44 -15.46 16.73 5.88
CA LEU A 44 -14.50 17.80 6.04
C LEU A 44 -13.41 17.44 7.06
N ARG A 45 -13.79 16.90 8.23
CA ARG A 45 -12.82 16.45 9.24
C ARG A 45 -11.88 15.37 8.73
N VAL A 46 -12.40 14.44 7.92
CA VAL A 46 -11.57 13.38 7.33
C VAL A 46 -10.57 13.99 6.34
N VAL A 47 -11.00 14.91 5.48
CA VAL A 47 -10.12 15.59 4.52
C VAL A 47 -9.02 16.38 5.25
N GLU A 48 -9.37 17.19 6.24
CA GLU A 48 -8.41 17.98 7.03
C GLU A 48 -7.37 17.09 7.74
N ASN A 49 -7.79 15.93 8.28
CA ASN A 49 -6.87 15.02 8.93
C ASN A 49 -5.93 14.32 7.93
N LEU A 50 -6.43 13.93 6.75
CA LEU A 50 -5.61 13.37 5.68
C LEU A 50 -4.60 14.38 5.13
N GLU A 51 -4.93 15.67 5.14
CA GLU A 51 -3.99 16.74 4.76
C GLU A 51 -2.90 16.93 5.81
N LYS A 52 -3.24 16.94 7.10
CA LYS A 52 -2.24 17.01 8.20
C LYS A 52 -1.25 15.85 8.21
N GLU A 53 -1.70 14.63 7.88
CA GLU A 53 -0.81 13.47 7.74
C GLU A 53 0.21 13.62 6.59
N LYS A 54 -0.15 14.39 5.56
CA LYS A 54 0.76 14.71 4.45
C LYS A 54 1.74 15.83 4.81
N GLU A 55 1.33 16.81 5.62
CA GLU A 55 2.17 17.96 6.00
C GLU A 55 3.33 17.59 6.96
N GLY A 56 3.19 16.52 7.74
CA GLY A 56 4.20 16.13 8.73
C GLY A 56 5.43 15.38 8.18
N ASP A 57 5.47 14.98 6.91
CA ASP A 57 6.39 13.93 6.48
C ASP A 57 6.67 13.95 4.96
N ASP A 58 7.96 14.12 4.60
CA ASP A 58 8.67 14.08 3.29
C ASP A 58 7.96 14.56 2.00
N GLY A 59 6.73 15.09 2.06
CA GLY A 59 5.90 15.41 0.91
C GLY A 59 5.39 14.20 0.11
N LEU A 60 5.67 12.96 0.57
CA LEU A 60 5.32 11.74 -0.14
C LEU A 60 3.89 11.29 0.18
N SER A 61 3.17 10.84 -0.84
CA SER A 61 1.90 10.14 -0.65
C SER A 61 2.10 8.82 0.12
N LEU A 62 1.03 8.31 0.73
CA LEU A 62 1.05 7.07 1.50
C LEU A 62 1.53 5.88 0.66
N GLU A 63 1.18 5.85 -0.63
CA GLU A 63 1.65 4.83 -1.58
C GLU A 63 3.15 4.98 -1.88
N GLU A 64 3.66 6.19 -2.08
CA GLU A 64 5.08 6.43 -2.33
C GLU A 64 5.93 6.08 -1.11
N ARG A 65 5.45 6.37 0.10
CA ARG A 65 6.10 5.96 1.35
C ARG A 65 6.17 4.44 1.45
N TYR A 66 5.06 3.77 1.17
CA TYR A 66 5.01 2.31 1.16
C TYR A 66 6.03 1.73 0.15
N LYS A 67 6.08 2.26 -1.07
CA LYS A 67 7.05 1.83 -2.09
C LYS A 67 8.50 2.08 -1.65
N LYS A 68 8.79 3.26 -1.08
CA LYS A 68 10.12 3.63 -0.57
C LYS A 68 10.57 2.65 0.53
N GLN A 69 9.71 2.42 1.52
CA GLN A 69 10.00 1.51 2.63
C GLN A 69 10.16 0.07 2.16
N LEU A 70 9.30 -0.40 1.27
CA LEU A 70 9.41 -1.74 0.70
C LEU A 70 10.72 -1.93 -0.06
N LEU A 71 11.10 -0.97 -0.91
CA LEU A 71 12.36 -1.02 -1.66
C LEU A 71 13.56 -1.02 -0.73
N GLU A 72 13.55 -0.20 0.32
CA GLU A 72 14.61 -0.10 1.32
C GLU A 72 14.81 -1.45 2.04
N GLU A 73 13.73 -2.03 2.59
CA GLU A 73 13.81 -3.27 3.36
C GLU A 73 14.18 -4.50 2.51
N VAL A 74 13.66 -4.58 1.27
CA VAL A 74 14.05 -5.64 0.33
C VAL A 74 15.52 -5.52 -0.07
N THR A 75 16.01 -4.30 -0.31
CA THR A 75 17.40 -4.05 -0.68
C THR A 75 18.36 -4.41 0.46
N LYS A 76 18.05 -3.97 1.69
CA LYS A 76 18.82 -4.34 2.89
C LYS A 76 18.85 -5.85 3.09
N SER A 77 17.70 -6.51 3.00
CA SER A 77 17.59 -7.96 3.14
C SER A 77 18.45 -8.69 2.10
N ARG A 78 18.39 -8.27 0.83
CA ARG A 78 19.23 -8.83 -0.24
C ARG A 78 20.72 -8.68 0.05
N GLN A 79 21.16 -7.51 0.48
CA GLN A 79 22.57 -7.25 0.83
C GLN A 79 23.02 -8.13 2.00
N CYS A 80 22.23 -8.19 3.07
CA CYS A 80 22.52 -9.04 4.24
C CYS A 80 22.64 -10.52 3.85
N ILE A 81 21.70 -11.04 3.06
CA ILE A 81 21.71 -12.43 2.61
C ILE A 81 22.92 -12.71 1.73
N GLN A 82 23.32 -11.80 0.83
CA GLN A 82 24.51 -11.97 0.00
C GLN A 82 25.80 -12.08 0.84
N VAL A 83 25.91 -11.25 1.89
CA VAL A 83 27.05 -11.31 2.82
C VAL A 83 27.05 -12.60 3.61
N LEU A 84 25.91 -13.01 4.18
CA LEU A 84 25.76 -14.28 4.89
C LEU A 84 26.09 -15.47 3.99
N PHE A 85 25.57 -15.47 2.76
CA PHE A 85 25.81 -16.51 1.77
C PHE A 85 27.31 -16.64 1.49
N LYS A 86 28.02 -15.52 1.27
CA LYS A 86 29.48 -15.53 1.11
C LYS A 86 30.19 -16.13 2.33
N MET A 87 29.82 -15.70 3.53
CA MET A 87 30.41 -16.21 4.78
C MET A 87 30.19 -17.71 4.97
N MET A 88 29.02 -18.24 4.58
CA MET A 88 28.74 -19.68 4.66
C MET A 88 29.69 -20.50 3.78
N PHE A 89 29.96 -20.05 2.54
CA PHE A 89 30.93 -20.72 1.67
C PHE A 89 32.38 -20.56 2.15
N ASP A 90 32.64 -19.71 3.13
CA ASP A 90 33.96 -19.63 3.76
C ASP A 90 34.20 -20.70 4.83
N LEU A 91 33.14 -21.37 5.33
CA LEU A 91 33.21 -22.44 6.31
C LEU A 91 33.91 -23.69 5.75
N GLU A 92 34.82 -24.28 6.53
CA GLU A 92 35.60 -25.44 6.09
C GLU A 92 34.74 -26.66 5.75
N GLU A 93 33.64 -26.87 6.47
CA GLU A 93 32.71 -27.98 6.26
C GLU A 93 32.06 -27.92 4.88
N ILE A 94 31.70 -26.72 4.45
CA ILE A 94 31.09 -26.46 3.13
C ILE A 94 32.16 -26.50 2.04
N LYS A 95 33.35 -25.92 2.27
CA LYS A 95 34.48 -25.97 1.33
C LYS A 95 34.94 -27.40 0.99
N LYS A 96 34.85 -28.33 1.96
CA LYS A 96 35.25 -29.72 1.78
C LYS A 96 34.18 -30.58 1.09
N ASP A 97 32.93 -30.13 1.02
CA ASP A 97 31.86 -30.86 0.35
C ASP A 97 31.69 -30.35 -1.09
N ASN A 98 32.14 -31.17 -2.04
CA ASN A 98 32.06 -30.88 -3.48
C ASN A 98 30.62 -30.73 -4.01
N ARG A 99 29.59 -31.05 -3.22
CA ARG A 99 28.20 -30.79 -3.60
C ARG A 99 27.83 -29.32 -3.57
N TYR A 100 28.59 -28.48 -2.87
CA TYR A 100 28.30 -27.05 -2.76
C TYR A 100 29.36 -26.22 -3.49
N ASN A 101 28.98 -25.61 -4.61
CA ASN A 101 29.86 -24.72 -5.38
C ASN A 101 29.30 -23.30 -5.44
N TYR A 102 29.99 -22.37 -4.78
CA TYR A 102 29.61 -20.96 -4.73
C TYR A 102 29.39 -20.33 -6.11
N ARG A 103 30.24 -20.68 -7.09
CA ARG A 103 30.18 -20.09 -8.45
C ARG A 103 28.97 -20.59 -9.21
N GLU A 104 28.65 -21.89 -9.09
CA GLU A 104 27.48 -22.48 -9.74
C GLU A 104 26.19 -21.88 -9.17
N TYR A 105 26.07 -21.78 -7.84
CA TYR A 105 24.89 -21.16 -7.23
C TYR A 105 24.71 -19.68 -7.61
N ILE A 106 25.79 -18.90 -7.74
CA ILE A 106 25.69 -17.52 -8.24
C ILE A 106 25.10 -17.50 -9.65
N GLU A 107 25.55 -18.39 -10.52
CA GLU A 107 25.09 -18.42 -11.90
C GLU A 107 23.63 -18.87 -11.98
N ASP A 108 23.24 -19.89 -11.21
CA ASP A 108 21.86 -20.33 -11.08
C ASP A 108 20.94 -19.20 -10.58
N PHE A 109 21.38 -18.41 -9.58
CA PHE A 109 20.62 -17.27 -9.09
C PHE A 109 20.47 -16.17 -10.14
N LYS A 110 21.52 -15.87 -10.92
CA LYS A 110 21.43 -14.91 -12.02
C LYS A 110 20.46 -15.40 -13.10
N ASN A 111 20.58 -16.65 -13.53
CA ASN A 111 19.73 -17.24 -14.56
C ASN A 111 18.26 -17.24 -14.13
N ARG A 112 17.99 -17.62 -12.88
CA ARG A 112 16.63 -17.58 -12.33
C ARG A 112 16.10 -16.15 -12.23
N THR A 113 16.93 -15.20 -11.81
CA THR A 113 16.53 -13.78 -11.74
C THR A 113 16.23 -13.24 -13.14
N GLN A 114 17.07 -13.55 -14.13
CA GLN A 114 16.85 -13.14 -15.52
C GLN A 114 15.57 -13.75 -16.07
N SER A 115 15.32 -15.04 -15.83
CA SER A 115 14.09 -15.70 -16.27
C SER A 115 12.82 -15.02 -15.74
N ILE A 116 12.85 -14.57 -14.47
CA ILE A 116 11.74 -13.82 -13.86
C ILE A 116 11.64 -12.42 -14.47
N LEU A 117 12.76 -11.75 -14.72
CA LEU A 117 12.76 -10.44 -15.38
C LEU A 117 12.18 -10.53 -16.79
N ASP A 118 12.59 -11.52 -17.58
CA ASP A 118 12.11 -11.73 -18.94
C ASP A 118 10.60 -12.02 -18.99
N GLU A 119 10.04 -12.67 -17.96
CA GLU A 119 8.61 -12.95 -17.84
C GLU A 119 7.77 -11.67 -17.62
N TYR A 120 8.23 -10.76 -16.76
CA TYR A 120 7.48 -9.56 -16.37
C TYR A 120 7.90 -8.29 -17.11
N PHE A 121 9.11 -8.25 -17.64
CA PHE A 121 9.76 -7.13 -18.32
C PHE A 121 10.57 -7.65 -19.53
N PRO A 122 9.89 -8.18 -20.56
CA PRO A 122 10.58 -8.70 -21.73
C PRO A 122 11.32 -7.57 -22.46
N ASP A 123 12.55 -7.83 -22.92
CA ASP A 123 13.38 -6.88 -23.68
C ASP A 123 12.79 -6.49 -25.06
N SER A 124 11.62 -7.02 -25.41
CA SER A 124 10.95 -6.78 -26.70
C SER A 124 9.76 -5.83 -26.53
N ASP A 125 10.07 -4.54 -26.57
CA ASP A 125 9.27 -3.50 -27.23
C ASP A 125 10.01 -3.03 -28.50
#